data_AF-A0A5C8KYP7-F1
#
_entry.id   AF-A0A5C8KYP7-F1
#
_cell.length_a   1.000
_cell.length_b   1.000
_cell.length_c   1.000
_cell.angle_alpha   90.00
_cell.angle_beta   90.00
_cell.angle_gamma   90.00
#
_symmetry.space_group_name_H-M   'P 1'
#
loop_
_entity.id
_entity.type
_entity.pdbx_description
1 polymer ?
#
loop_
_entity_poly.entity_id
_entity_poly.type
_entity_poly.pdbx_seq_one_letter_code
_entity_poly.pdbx_strand_id
1 'polypeptide(L)'
;MGAVGLRAVAVLVVLALLAGCGRSNVVRRESGVQAPRTSQPAARPAAGATQAEAVVARGETLYGIAFRHGLDYREVARWNGIGAPYTIYPGQRIRLQPPGGAPAPTQTAAARPAAQPAPDTRSSRATAASSRRGQAATSPSPATPGTTPATGQATAPAAATPSTGASGVSAPAPVVATGPVAWRWPADGQLVGRFVDGESTRQGIDIAGQSGQEVRAAADGVVVYSGSGLVGYGELIIIKHTDEWLSAYGHNRRRLVEEGQSVRGGQQVAEMGRSGASRDMLHFEIRRNGRPVDPLQHLPRR
;
A
#
# COMPACT_ATOMS: atom_id res chain seq x y z
N MET A 1 10.95 64.05 -42.43
CA MET A 1 11.61 62.80 -42.87
C MET A 1 11.95 61.94 -41.64
N GLY A 2 11.00 61.20 -41.08
CA GLY A 2 11.24 60.48 -39.80
C GLY A 2 10.48 59.18 -39.54
N ALA A 3 9.41 58.88 -40.30
CA ALA A 3 8.59 57.68 -40.05
C ALA A 3 8.83 56.51 -41.03
N VAL A 4 9.51 56.74 -42.16
CA VAL A 4 9.75 55.72 -43.19
C VAL A 4 10.99 54.86 -42.88
N GLY A 5 12.00 55.45 -42.22
CA GLY A 5 13.24 54.73 -41.87
C GLY A 5 13.05 53.62 -40.82
N LEU A 6 12.18 53.85 -39.83
CA LEU A 6 12.00 52.89 -38.73
C LEU A 6 11.23 51.62 -39.16
N ARG A 7 10.32 51.73 -40.14
CA ARG A 7 9.62 50.58 -40.72
C ARG A 7 10.52 49.74 -41.64
N ALA A 8 11.46 50.36 -42.34
CA ALA A 8 12.42 49.64 -43.18
C ALA A 8 13.43 48.82 -42.35
N VAL A 9 13.87 49.35 -41.20
CA VAL A 9 14.80 48.64 -40.30
C VAL A 9 14.10 47.47 -39.59
N ALA A 10 12.83 47.62 -39.18
CA ALA A 10 12.07 46.54 -38.55
C ALA A 10 11.81 45.35 -39.50
N VAL A 11 11.57 45.61 -40.79
CA VAL A 11 11.37 44.55 -41.80
C VAL A 11 12.67 43.80 -42.10
N LEU A 12 13.82 44.48 -42.09
CA LEU A 12 15.14 43.86 -42.29
C LEU A 12 15.58 42.97 -41.12
N VAL A 13 15.22 43.31 -39.88
CA VAL A 13 15.53 42.49 -38.69
C VAL A 13 14.65 41.22 -38.62
N VAL A 14 13.39 41.29 -39.06
CA VAL A 14 12.49 40.11 -39.09
C VAL A 14 12.87 39.14 -40.22
N LEU A 15 13.36 39.63 -41.37
CA LEU A 15 13.86 38.77 -42.46
C LEU A 15 15.20 38.09 -42.14
N ALA A 16 16.03 38.67 -41.25
CA ALA A 16 17.28 38.04 -40.81
C ALA A 16 17.08 36.90 -39.79
N LEU A 17 15.94 36.81 -39.11
CA LEU A 17 15.65 35.76 -38.12
C LEU A 17 15.04 34.48 -38.74
N LEU A 18 14.70 34.48 -40.03
CA LEU A 18 14.10 33.32 -40.73
C LEU A 18 15.10 32.54 -41.60
N ALA A 19 16.37 32.90 -41.63
CA ALA A 19 17.43 32.19 -42.38
C ALA A 19 18.21 31.18 -41.51
N GLY A 20 17.53 30.47 -40.62
CA GLY A 20 18.07 29.32 -39.90
C GLY A 20 18.14 28.09 -40.81
N CYS A 21 19.20 28.00 -41.63
CA CYS A 21 19.45 26.88 -42.54
C CYS A 21 19.62 25.55 -41.78
N GLY A 22 18.65 24.65 -41.93
CA GLY A 22 18.84 23.22 -41.71
C GLY A 22 19.80 22.65 -42.76
N ARG A 23 21.00 22.28 -42.35
CA ARG A 23 21.90 21.41 -43.14
C ARG A 23 21.80 20.00 -42.59
N SER A 24 21.05 19.15 -43.28
CA SER A 24 21.03 17.72 -43.05
C SER A 24 22.24 17.09 -43.73
N ASN A 25 23.35 16.94 -43.03
CA ASN A 25 24.48 16.15 -43.50
C ASN A 25 24.14 14.66 -43.40
N VAL A 26 23.60 14.11 -44.49
CA VAL A 26 23.55 12.66 -44.71
C VAL A 26 24.99 12.19 -44.96
N VAL A 27 25.60 11.60 -43.94
CA VAL A 27 26.83 10.83 -44.09
C VAL A 27 26.47 9.56 -44.86
N ARG A 28 26.65 9.57 -46.18
CA ARG A 28 26.71 8.35 -46.97
C ARG A 28 28.01 7.64 -46.58
N ARG A 29 27.94 6.68 -45.65
CA ARG A 29 29.04 5.72 -45.46
C ARG A 29 29.10 4.89 -46.73
N GLU A 30 30.20 5.07 -47.45
CA GLU A 30 30.64 4.16 -48.49
C GLU A 30 30.71 2.74 -47.91
N SER A 31 30.15 1.79 -48.64
CA SER A 31 30.22 0.36 -48.35
C SER A 31 31.65 -0.13 -48.51
N GLY A 32 32.49 0.17 -47.52
CA GLY A 32 33.76 -0.50 -47.31
C GLY A 32 33.51 -1.84 -46.63
N VAL A 33 33.85 -2.93 -47.32
CA VAL A 33 33.96 -4.28 -46.74
C VAL A 33 34.95 -4.19 -45.57
N GLN A 34 34.43 -4.23 -44.34
CA GLN A 34 35.23 -4.26 -43.13
C GLN A 34 34.98 -5.58 -42.39
N ALA A 35 36.06 -6.32 -42.19
CA ALA A 35 36.17 -7.62 -41.54
C ALA A 35 35.37 -7.71 -40.22
N PRO A 36 34.92 -8.93 -39.83
CA PRO A 36 34.02 -9.11 -38.70
C PRO A 36 34.70 -8.63 -37.41
N ARG A 37 34.19 -7.51 -36.87
CA ARG A 37 34.48 -7.13 -35.49
C ARG A 37 33.79 -8.17 -34.62
N THR A 38 34.59 -9.00 -33.96
CA THR A 38 34.14 -9.79 -32.81
C THR A 38 33.40 -8.86 -31.86
N SER A 39 32.10 -9.05 -31.78
CA SER A 39 31.23 -8.48 -30.76
C SER A 39 31.80 -8.86 -29.41
N GLN A 40 32.45 -7.91 -28.76
CA GLN A 40 32.81 -8.02 -27.35
C GLN A 40 31.49 -8.18 -26.59
N PRO A 41 31.24 -9.31 -25.90
CA PRO A 41 30.02 -9.45 -25.12
C PRO A 41 30.07 -8.38 -24.03
N ALA A 42 29.04 -7.53 -23.99
CA ALA A 42 28.78 -6.68 -22.84
C ALA A 42 28.81 -7.59 -21.61
N ALA A 43 29.74 -7.33 -20.70
CA ALA A 43 29.83 -8.05 -19.45
C ALA A 43 28.45 -7.98 -18.77
N ARG A 44 27.82 -9.15 -18.69
CA ARG A 44 26.62 -9.37 -17.87
C ARG A 44 26.99 -8.87 -16.46
N PRO A 45 26.26 -7.93 -15.83
CA PRO A 45 26.46 -7.70 -14.42
C PRO A 45 26.25 -9.05 -13.74
N ALA A 46 27.28 -9.51 -13.04
CA ALA A 46 27.24 -10.75 -12.30
C ALA A 46 26.02 -10.73 -11.38
N ALA A 47 25.26 -11.82 -11.38
CA ALA A 47 24.28 -12.09 -10.34
C ALA A 47 25.00 -11.97 -8.99
N GLY A 48 24.63 -10.99 -8.18
CA GLY A 48 25.22 -10.77 -6.85
C GLY A 48 25.51 -9.32 -6.46
N ALA A 49 25.32 -8.33 -7.33
CA ALA A 49 25.28 -6.94 -6.86
C ALA A 49 23.95 -6.70 -6.14
N THR A 50 23.90 -6.98 -4.83
CA THR A 50 22.88 -6.38 -3.99
C THR A 50 22.90 -4.88 -4.26
N GLN A 51 21.81 -4.35 -4.84
CA GLN A 51 21.62 -2.93 -4.96
C GLN A 51 21.57 -2.40 -3.52
N ALA A 52 22.72 -1.91 -3.02
CA ALA A 52 22.84 -1.38 -1.67
C ALA A 52 22.03 -0.08 -1.51
N GLU A 53 21.55 0.46 -2.63
CA GLU A 53 20.83 1.71 -2.71
C GLU A 53 19.83 1.68 -3.87
N ALA A 54 18.64 2.25 -3.66
CA ALA A 54 17.62 2.48 -4.67
C ALA A 54 17.36 3.99 -4.82
N VAL A 55 17.00 4.44 -6.03
CA VAL A 55 16.59 5.83 -6.27
C VAL A 55 15.07 5.87 -6.35
N VAL A 56 14.46 6.74 -5.54
CA VAL A 56 13.00 6.88 -5.46
C VAL A 56 12.45 7.38 -6.80
N ALA A 57 11.57 6.60 -7.41
CA ALA A 57 10.82 7.00 -8.59
C ALA A 57 9.55 7.79 -8.21
N ARG A 58 8.96 8.48 -9.18
CA ARG A 58 7.66 9.14 -8.98
C ARG A 58 6.59 8.10 -8.64
N GLY A 59 5.90 8.29 -7.52
CA GLY A 59 4.87 7.35 -7.04
C GLY A 59 5.40 6.11 -6.32
N GLU A 60 6.71 6.04 -6.04
CA GLU A 60 7.24 5.06 -5.09
C GLU A 60 6.97 5.49 -3.65
N THR A 61 6.70 4.49 -2.81
CA THR A 61 6.60 4.64 -1.36
C THR A 61 7.73 3.86 -0.71
N LEU A 62 8.12 4.25 0.52
CA LEU A 62 9.13 3.50 1.28
C LEU A 62 8.71 2.03 1.47
N TYR A 63 7.41 1.81 1.65
CA TYR A 63 6.79 0.49 1.71
C TYR A 63 7.00 -0.29 0.42
N GLY A 64 6.72 0.30 -0.74
CA GLY A 64 6.92 -0.36 -2.04
C GLY A 64 8.39 -0.70 -2.33
N ILE A 65 9.30 0.21 -1.99
CA ILE A 65 10.75 -0.02 -2.12
C ILE A 65 11.19 -1.16 -1.20
N ALA A 66 10.85 -1.12 0.09
CA ALA A 66 11.22 -2.19 1.01
C ALA A 66 10.60 -3.54 0.59
N PHE A 67 9.34 -3.54 0.18
CA PHE A 67 8.60 -4.71 -0.26
C PHE A 67 9.28 -5.41 -1.45
N ARG A 68 9.69 -4.69 -2.49
CA ARG A 68 10.34 -5.29 -3.68
C ARG A 68 11.66 -6.00 -3.34
N HIS A 69 12.33 -5.56 -2.28
CA HIS A 69 13.61 -6.10 -1.82
C HIS A 69 13.46 -7.13 -0.69
N GLY A 70 12.22 -7.46 -0.29
CA GLY A 70 11.96 -8.38 0.83
C GLY A 70 12.44 -7.84 2.18
N LEU A 71 12.51 -6.52 2.32
CA LEU A 71 12.99 -5.83 3.51
C LEU A 71 11.83 -5.29 4.34
N ASP A 72 12.09 -5.10 5.63
CA ASP A 72 11.19 -4.36 6.51
C ASP A 72 11.32 -2.85 6.26
N TYR A 73 10.21 -2.20 5.95
CA TYR A 73 10.19 -0.76 5.70
C TYR A 73 10.75 0.05 6.89
N ARG A 74 10.60 -0.44 8.14
CA ARG A 74 11.11 0.21 9.35
C ARG A 74 12.63 0.14 9.43
N GLU A 75 13.22 -0.98 9.01
CA GLU A 75 14.67 -1.12 8.96
C GLU A 75 15.28 -0.22 7.89
N VAL A 76 14.68 -0.21 6.70
CA VAL A 76 15.06 0.71 5.63
C VAL A 76 14.91 2.16 6.11
N ALA A 77 13.80 2.51 6.78
CA ALA A 77 13.61 3.83 7.36
C ALA A 77 14.74 4.19 8.34
N ARG A 78 15.07 3.27 9.26
CA ARG A 78 16.13 3.45 10.27
C ARG A 78 17.51 3.68 9.63
N TRP A 79 17.88 2.89 8.61
CA TRP A 79 19.18 3.02 7.94
C TRP A 79 19.33 4.35 7.18
N ASN A 80 18.20 4.99 6.85
CA ASN A 80 18.14 6.26 6.13
C ASN A 80 17.73 7.44 7.01
N GLY A 81 17.51 7.24 8.31
CA GLY A 81 17.07 8.30 9.23
C GLY A 81 15.68 8.86 8.91
N ILE A 82 14.79 8.06 8.31
CA ILE A 82 13.45 8.48 7.89
C ILE A 82 12.47 8.20 9.04
N GLY A 83 11.89 9.26 9.62
CA GLY A 83 10.85 9.15 10.63
C GLY A 83 9.45 8.96 10.03
N ALA A 84 8.49 8.53 10.86
CA ALA A 84 7.07 8.59 10.48
C ALA A 84 6.68 10.04 10.11
N PRO A 85 5.87 10.27 9.07
CA PRO A 85 5.04 9.32 8.31
C PRO A 85 5.77 8.60 7.14
N TYR A 86 7.10 8.51 7.17
CA TYR A 86 7.94 7.83 6.18
C TYR A 86 7.95 8.47 4.79
N THR A 87 7.81 9.79 4.74
CA THR A 87 7.83 10.57 3.51
C THR A 87 9.18 10.47 2.81
N ILE A 88 9.14 10.18 1.51
CA ILE A 88 10.30 10.16 0.60
C ILE A 88 9.96 10.97 -0.66
N TYR A 89 10.99 11.47 -1.35
CA TYR A 89 10.82 12.31 -2.53
C TYR A 89 11.45 11.68 -3.78
N PRO A 90 10.86 11.85 -4.98
CA PRO A 90 11.46 11.39 -6.21
C PRO A 90 12.91 11.90 -6.38
N GLY A 91 13.81 11.01 -6.80
CA GLY A 91 15.25 11.27 -6.92
C GLY A 91 16.05 11.08 -5.63
N GLN A 92 15.39 10.91 -4.48
CA GLN A 92 16.06 10.57 -3.22
C GLN A 92 16.73 9.21 -3.33
N ARG A 93 17.91 9.04 -2.74
CA ARG A 93 18.59 7.74 -2.67
C ARG A 93 18.30 7.08 -1.32
N ILE A 94 17.93 5.81 -1.36
CA ILE A 94 17.50 5.01 -0.20
C ILE A 94 18.43 3.82 -0.06
N ARG A 95 19.16 3.75 1.05
CA ARG A 95 20.00 2.62 1.42
C ARG A 95 19.14 1.41 1.77
N LEU A 96 19.50 0.26 1.23
CA LEU A 96 18.80 -1.02 1.42
C LEU A 96 19.58 -2.00 2.29
N GLN A 97 20.66 -1.52 2.92
CA GLN A 97 21.52 -2.30 3.79
C GLN A 97 21.88 -1.51 5.05
N PRO A 98 22.18 -2.21 6.16
CA PRO A 98 22.62 -1.57 7.38
C PRO A 98 23.95 -0.82 7.17
N PRO A 99 24.10 0.39 7.76
CA PRO A 99 25.36 1.11 7.74
C PRO A 99 26.44 0.27 8.42
N GLY A 100 27.54 0.00 7.71
CA GLY A 100 28.66 -0.81 8.22
C GLY A 100 28.69 -2.26 7.74
N GLY A 101 27.81 -2.70 6.82
CA GLY A 101 27.92 -4.01 6.14
C GLY A 101 27.69 -5.24 7.03
N ALA A 102 27.25 -5.06 8.27
CA ALA A 102 26.90 -6.17 9.15
C ALA A 102 25.59 -6.81 8.64
N PRO A 103 25.56 -8.12 8.31
CA PRO A 103 24.32 -8.76 7.87
C PRO A 103 23.24 -8.61 8.94
N ALA A 104 22.01 -8.31 8.51
CA ALA A 104 20.83 -8.31 9.37
C ALA A 104 20.80 -9.63 10.17
N PRO A 105 20.49 -9.61 11.48
CA PRO A 105 20.49 -10.83 12.27
C PRO A 105 19.46 -11.79 11.68
N THR A 106 19.93 -12.86 11.06
CA THR A 106 19.15 -14.07 10.85
C THR A 106 18.79 -14.56 12.24
N GLN A 107 17.57 -14.26 12.70
CA GLN A 107 17.04 -14.87 13.92
C GLN A 107 16.86 -16.36 13.63
N THR A 108 17.89 -17.13 13.95
CA THR A 108 17.82 -18.58 14.08
C THR A 108 16.75 -18.90 15.11
N ALA A 109 15.83 -19.76 14.70
CA ALA A 109 14.77 -20.29 15.54
C ALA A 109 15.31 -20.86 16.85
N ALA A 110 14.73 -20.38 17.96
CA ALA A 110 14.48 -21.08 19.22
C ALA A 110 15.57 -22.03 19.75
N ALA A 111 16.48 -21.49 20.55
CA ALA A 111 17.00 -22.24 21.69
C ALA A 111 15.93 -22.26 22.78
N ARG A 112 15.43 -23.47 23.08
CA ARG A 112 14.48 -23.79 24.16
C ARG A 112 15.01 -23.30 25.51
N PRO A 113 14.27 -22.47 26.28
CA PRO A 113 14.55 -22.29 27.69
C PRO A 113 14.23 -23.59 28.45
N ALA A 114 15.22 -24.07 29.20
CA ALA A 114 15.08 -25.18 30.11
C ALA A 114 14.04 -24.89 31.20
N ALA A 115 13.35 -25.95 31.61
CA ALA A 115 12.33 -25.98 32.64
C ALA A 115 12.82 -25.39 33.97
N GLN A 116 11.94 -24.63 34.64
CA GLN A 116 12.08 -24.28 36.04
C GLN A 116 10.83 -24.77 36.80
N PRO A 117 11.00 -25.47 37.93
CA PRO A 117 9.92 -26.21 38.60
C PRO A 117 8.97 -25.29 39.39
N ALA A 118 7.72 -25.73 39.48
CA ALA A 118 6.68 -25.15 40.32
C ALA A 118 7.01 -25.26 41.82
N PRO A 119 6.43 -24.36 42.63
CA PRO A 119 6.02 -24.72 43.98
C PRO A 119 4.52 -24.53 44.18
N ASP A 120 3.89 -25.62 44.63
CA ASP A 120 2.59 -25.64 45.27
C ASP A 120 2.63 -24.91 46.62
N THR A 121 1.66 -24.02 46.88
CA THR A 121 1.20 -23.73 48.25
C THR A 121 -0.30 -23.45 48.29
N ARG A 122 -1.05 -24.52 48.53
CA ARG A 122 -2.03 -24.70 49.61
C ARG A 122 -2.77 -23.45 50.16
N SER A 123 -4.04 -23.35 49.78
CA SER A 123 -5.24 -23.10 50.60
C SER A 123 -5.07 -22.41 51.98
N SER A 124 -5.68 -21.23 52.12
CA SER A 124 -6.21 -20.74 53.40
C SER A 124 -7.57 -20.07 53.20
N ARG A 125 -8.61 -20.72 53.73
CA ARG A 125 -9.98 -20.24 53.94
C ARG A 125 -10.12 -19.83 55.41
N ALA A 126 -10.65 -18.63 55.69
CA ALA A 126 -11.39 -18.22 56.90
C ALA A 126 -11.73 -16.72 56.78
N THR A 127 -12.97 -16.31 56.47
CA THR A 127 -14.13 -15.97 57.35
C THR A 127 -14.05 -14.64 58.13
N ALA A 128 -15.14 -13.85 57.99
CA ALA A 128 -15.75 -12.84 58.89
C ALA A 128 -15.82 -11.42 58.26
N ALA A 129 -17.00 -10.98 57.79
CA ALA A 129 -18.05 -10.24 58.53
C ALA A 129 -17.78 -8.71 58.57
N SER A 130 -18.50 -7.89 57.78
CA SER A 130 -19.80 -7.24 58.11
C SER A 130 -19.67 -5.82 58.67
N SER A 131 -20.09 -4.81 57.89
CA SER A 131 -20.85 -3.63 58.33
C SER A 131 -21.35 -2.87 57.09
N ARG A 132 -22.67 -2.86 56.83
CA ARG A 132 -23.64 -1.76 57.11
C ARG A 132 -23.37 -0.50 56.27
N ARG A 133 -24.33 0.27 55.74
CA ARG A 133 -25.80 0.29 55.62
C ARG A 133 -26.11 1.68 55.03
N GLY A 134 -27.03 1.78 54.08
CA GLY A 134 -27.66 3.03 53.62
C GLY A 134 -28.20 2.88 52.20
N GLN A 135 -29.40 2.32 51.99
CA GLN A 135 -30.71 3.04 51.92
C GLN A 135 -30.68 4.12 50.83
N ALA A 136 -31.31 4.06 49.66
CA ALA A 136 -32.63 3.56 49.22
C ALA A 136 -33.82 4.21 49.93
N ALA A 137 -34.50 5.15 49.24
CA ALA A 137 -35.96 5.37 49.24
C ALA A 137 -36.32 6.44 48.17
N THR A 138 -37.12 6.11 47.14
CA THR A 138 -38.57 6.45 46.93
C THR A 138 -38.84 7.88 46.44
N SER A 139 -39.77 8.24 45.54
CA SER A 139 -40.78 7.59 44.66
C SER A 139 -41.29 8.69 43.65
N PRO A 140 -42.54 8.75 43.12
CA PRO A 140 -42.86 8.60 41.69
C PRO A 140 -43.57 9.80 41.02
N SER A 141 -43.93 9.60 39.73
CA SER A 141 -44.68 10.42 38.76
C SER A 141 -46.06 10.97 39.22
N PRO A 142 -46.66 11.94 38.48
CA PRO A 142 -47.83 11.58 37.66
C PRO A 142 -47.91 12.25 36.27
N ALA A 143 -48.82 11.71 35.45
CA ALA A 143 -49.16 12.01 34.04
C ALA A 143 -50.07 13.27 33.91
N THR A 144 -50.64 13.76 32.79
CA THR A 144 -51.21 13.16 31.56
C THR A 144 -51.57 14.30 30.53
N PRO A 145 -52.50 14.19 29.54
CA PRO A 145 -52.25 14.40 28.09
C PRO A 145 -52.94 15.62 27.44
N GLY A 146 -52.73 15.85 26.14
CA GLY A 146 -53.49 16.82 25.33
C GLY A 146 -53.50 16.46 23.84
N THR A 147 -54.70 16.40 23.26
CA THR A 147 -55.06 15.81 21.96
C THR A 147 -55.47 16.90 20.94
N THR A 148 -55.00 16.80 19.68
CA THR A 148 -55.65 17.10 18.35
C THR A 148 -56.30 18.49 18.05
N PRO A 149 -56.82 18.77 16.83
CA PRO A 149 -56.21 18.89 15.48
C PRO A 149 -56.48 20.28 14.83
N ALA A 150 -55.73 20.68 13.79
CA ALA A 150 -56.18 21.78 12.92
C ALA A 150 -55.79 21.55 11.44
N THR A 151 -56.83 21.33 10.64
CA THR A 151 -56.84 21.31 9.19
C THR A 151 -56.70 22.75 8.65
N GLY A 152 -55.82 22.94 7.67
CA GLY A 152 -55.69 24.20 6.92
C GLY A 152 -55.04 23.94 5.56
N GLN A 153 -55.81 24.16 4.51
CA GLN A 153 -55.52 23.90 3.11
C GLN A 153 -54.47 24.85 2.49
N ALA A 154 -53.86 24.40 1.39
CA ALA A 154 -53.39 25.14 0.20
C ALA A 154 -52.47 26.36 0.43
N THR A 155 -51.31 26.50 -0.21
CA THR A 155 -51.11 26.70 -1.66
C THR A 155 -49.58 26.73 -1.94
N ALA A 156 -49.14 26.33 -3.14
CA ALA A 156 -47.77 26.38 -3.72
C ALA A 156 -47.03 27.75 -3.52
N PRO A 157 -45.69 27.93 -3.74
CA PRO A 157 -44.82 27.26 -4.72
C PRO A 157 -43.30 27.12 -4.36
N ALA A 158 -42.49 26.73 -5.36
CA ALA A 158 -41.08 27.08 -5.58
C ALA A 158 -39.95 26.14 -5.08
N ALA A 159 -39.26 25.57 -6.08
CA ALA A 159 -37.82 25.41 -6.19
C ALA A 159 -37.03 25.02 -4.93
N ALA A 160 -36.77 23.72 -4.76
CA ALA A 160 -35.66 23.23 -3.96
C ALA A 160 -34.50 22.81 -4.88
N THR A 161 -33.52 23.70 -5.00
CA THR A 161 -32.14 23.33 -5.32
C THR A 161 -31.66 22.27 -4.31
N PRO A 162 -30.93 21.21 -4.72
CA PRO A 162 -30.29 20.32 -3.76
C PRO A 162 -29.15 21.08 -3.06
N SER A 163 -29.43 21.58 -1.86
CA SER A 163 -28.41 22.09 -0.96
C SER A 163 -27.50 20.97 -0.52
N THR A 164 -26.23 21.12 -0.87
CA THR A 164 -25.03 20.51 -0.33
C THR A 164 -25.11 20.29 1.19
N GLY A 165 -25.47 19.07 1.59
CA GLY A 165 -25.27 18.58 2.96
C GLY A 165 -23.88 18.00 3.10
N ALA A 166 -22.87 18.88 3.15
CA ALA A 166 -21.53 18.52 3.58
C ALA A 166 -21.58 18.14 5.07
N SER A 167 -21.93 16.88 5.35
CA SER A 167 -21.62 16.27 6.64
C SER A 167 -20.12 16.07 6.69
N GLY A 168 -19.43 17.08 7.19
CA GLY A 168 -18.05 16.99 7.64
C GLY A 168 -17.98 15.99 8.80
N VAL A 169 -17.91 14.70 8.47
CA VAL A 169 -17.35 13.71 9.37
C VAL A 169 -15.86 14.02 9.42
N SER A 170 -15.44 14.63 10.52
CA SER A 170 -14.03 14.73 10.88
C SER A 170 -13.43 13.34 10.73
N ALA A 171 -12.59 13.16 9.71
CA ALA A 171 -11.99 11.87 9.40
C ALA A 171 -11.15 11.46 10.63
N PRO A 172 -11.49 10.37 11.33
CA PRO A 172 -10.64 9.89 12.40
C PRO A 172 -9.28 9.55 11.78
N ALA A 173 -8.21 10.03 12.42
CA ALA A 173 -6.85 9.67 12.06
C ALA A 173 -6.74 8.14 11.91
N PRO A 174 -5.96 7.63 10.95
CA PRO A 174 -5.86 6.19 10.68
C PRO A 174 -5.24 5.50 11.90
N VAL A 175 -6.09 4.98 12.78
CA VAL A 175 -5.68 4.18 13.92
C VAL A 175 -5.32 2.79 13.39
N VAL A 176 -4.03 2.53 13.26
CA VAL A 176 -3.53 1.17 13.03
C VAL A 176 -3.92 0.35 14.26
N ALA A 177 -4.77 -0.66 14.08
CA ALA A 177 -5.23 -1.49 15.18
C ALA A 177 -4.03 -2.21 15.83
N THR A 178 -3.84 -2.04 17.15
CA THR A 178 -2.71 -2.63 17.90
C THR A 178 -3.01 -4.06 18.39
N GLY A 179 -4.01 -4.73 17.82
CA GLY A 179 -4.49 -6.06 18.21
C GLY A 179 -4.04 -7.18 17.28
N PRO A 180 -4.33 -8.45 17.62
CA PRO A 180 -4.12 -9.58 16.72
C PRO A 180 -4.92 -9.39 15.43
N VAL A 181 -4.30 -9.67 14.28
CA VAL A 181 -4.92 -9.47 12.97
C VAL A 181 -5.94 -10.57 12.71
N ALA A 182 -7.21 -10.19 12.56
CA ALA A 182 -8.31 -11.10 12.23
C ALA A 182 -8.37 -11.34 10.71
N TRP A 183 -7.60 -12.32 10.24
CA TRP A 183 -7.48 -12.65 8.83
C TRP A 183 -8.75 -13.29 8.25
N ARG A 184 -9.05 -12.95 6.99
CA ARG A 184 -10.07 -13.59 6.17
C ARG A 184 -9.58 -13.77 4.74
N TRP A 185 -10.28 -14.62 4.00
CA TRP A 185 -10.00 -14.84 2.60
C TRP A 185 -10.25 -13.57 1.77
N PRO A 186 -9.25 -13.15 0.96
CA PRO A 186 -9.35 -11.91 0.17
C PRO A 186 -10.17 -12.07 -1.12
N ALA A 187 -10.36 -13.30 -1.59
CA ALA A 187 -11.17 -13.63 -2.75
C ALA A 187 -11.71 -15.05 -2.64
N ASP A 188 -12.86 -15.28 -3.28
CA ASP A 188 -13.42 -16.61 -3.49
C ASP A 188 -12.77 -17.26 -4.72
N GLY A 189 -12.69 -18.59 -4.75
CA GLY A 189 -12.10 -19.31 -5.87
C GLY A 189 -11.11 -20.40 -5.49
N GLN A 190 -10.57 -21.09 -6.50
CA GLN A 190 -9.68 -22.23 -6.32
C GLN A 190 -8.23 -21.78 -6.12
N LEU A 191 -7.52 -22.44 -5.23
CA LEU A 191 -6.09 -22.23 -5.03
C LEU A 191 -5.31 -22.85 -6.19
N VAL A 192 -4.63 -22.03 -6.98
CA VAL A 192 -3.86 -22.46 -8.17
C VAL A 192 -2.37 -22.26 -8.03
N GLY A 193 -1.93 -21.55 -7.00
CA GLY A 193 -0.53 -21.33 -6.65
C GLY A 193 -0.34 -21.35 -5.15
N ARG A 194 0.83 -21.83 -4.71
CA ARG A 194 1.17 -22.00 -3.29
C ARG A 194 2.48 -21.30 -2.98
N PHE A 195 2.57 -20.83 -1.74
CA PHE A 195 3.78 -20.26 -1.18
C PHE A 195 4.90 -21.30 -1.16
N VAL A 196 6.12 -20.87 -1.48
CA VAL A 196 7.34 -21.64 -1.32
C VAL A 196 8.38 -20.76 -0.65
N ASP A 197 8.88 -21.21 0.50
CA ASP A 197 9.86 -20.45 1.28
C ASP A 197 11.15 -20.23 0.48
N GLY A 198 11.67 -19.00 0.54
CA GLY A 198 12.88 -18.58 -0.20
C GLY A 198 12.73 -18.43 -1.72
N GLU A 199 11.57 -18.73 -2.32
CA GLU A 199 11.35 -18.56 -3.76
C GLU A 199 10.78 -17.17 -4.07
N SER A 200 11.52 -16.36 -4.83
CA SER A 200 11.12 -14.99 -5.17
C SER A 200 9.88 -14.90 -6.05
N THR A 201 9.56 -15.96 -6.79
CA THR A 201 8.38 -16.02 -7.66
C THR A 201 7.15 -16.65 -7.01
N ARG A 202 7.29 -17.20 -5.78
CA ARG A 202 6.21 -17.90 -5.05
C ARG A 202 6.11 -17.40 -3.60
N GLN A 203 6.07 -16.07 -3.45
CA GLN A 203 6.04 -15.36 -2.16
C GLN A 203 4.64 -15.29 -1.51
N GLY A 204 3.64 -15.91 -2.13
CA GLY A 204 2.26 -15.91 -1.66
C GLY A 204 1.45 -17.06 -2.25
N ILE A 205 0.13 -16.91 -2.22
CA ILE A 205 -0.82 -17.84 -2.84
C ILE A 205 -1.49 -17.20 -4.06
N ASP A 206 -1.88 -18.04 -5.02
CA ASP A 206 -2.66 -17.59 -6.17
C ASP A 206 -4.06 -18.17 -6.11
N ILE A 207 -5.07 -17.29 -6.16
CA ILE A 207 -6.49 -17.64 -6.11
C ILE A 207 -7.07 -17.35 -7.50
N ALA A 208 -7.47 -18.40 -8.21
CA ALA A 208 -8.13 -18.26 -9.50
C ALA A 208 -9.53 -17.69 -9.34
N GLY A 209 -9.93 -16.83 -10.27
CA GLY A 209 -11.25 -16.25 -10.29
C GLY A 209 -11.59 -15.69 -11.68
N GLN A 210 -12.49 -14.73 -11.70
CA GLN A 210 -12.98 -14.10 -12.93
C GLN A 210 -12.54 -12.64 -13.01
N SER A 211 -12.36 -12.13 -14.24
CA SER A 211 -12.08 -10.71 -14.42
C SER A 211 -13.20 -9.87 -13.83
N GLY A 212 -12.86 -8.99 -12.89
CA GLY A 212 -13.84 -8.13 -12.21
C GLY A 212 -14.41 -8.67 -10.93
N GLN A 213 -14.09 -9.91 -10.59
CA GLN A 213 -14.45 -10.47 -9.30
C GLN A 213 -13.89 -9.60 -8.18
N GLU A 214 -14.66 -9.45 -7.10
CA GLU A 214 -14.25 -8.64 -5.97
C GLU A 214 -13.00 -9.18 -5.28
N VAL A 215 -12.06 -8.27 -5.00
CA VAL A 215 -10.92 -8.50 -4.12
C VAL A 215 -11.12 -7.67 -2.87
N ARG A 216 -11.15 -8.34 -1.72
CA ARG A 216 -11.50 -7.79 -0.41
C ARG A 216 -10.28 -7.74 0.50
N ALA A 217 -10.22 -6.73 1.37
CA ALA A 217 -9.18 -6.63 2.38
C ALA A 217 -9.24 -7.83 3.35
N ALA A 218 -8.11 -8.49 3.55
CA ALA A 218 -7.99 -9.66 4.41
C ALA A 218 -8.11 -9.33 5.90
N ALA A 219 -7.93 -8.07 6.30
CA ALA A 219 -8.15 -7.57 7.65
C ALA A 219 -8.25 -6.04 7.65
N ASP A 220 -8.56 -5.45 8.81
CA ASP A 220 -8.56 -4.00 9.00
C ASP A 220 -7.15 -3.43 8.84
N GLY A 221 -7.02 -2.25 8.22
CA GLY A 221 -5.71 -1.64 8.02
C GLY A 221 -5.73 -0.33 7.27
N VAL A 222 -4.54 0.10 6.85
CA VAL A 222 -4.30 1.32 6.08
C VAL A 222 -3.56 0.95 4.81
N VAL A 223 -4.02 1.45 3.67
CA VAL A 223 -3.35 1.26 2.38
C VAL A 223 -2.03 2.05 2.40
N VAL A 224 -0.90 1.36 2.26
CA VAL A 224 0.45 1.96 2.26
C VAL A 224 1.12 1.95 0.87
N TYR A 225 0.45 1.33 -0.09
CA TYR A 225 0.81 1.38 -1.50
C TYR A 225 -0.43 1.06 -2.36
N SER A 226 -0.64 1.84 -3.41
CA SER A 226 -1.66 1.60 -4.43
C SER A 226 -1.10 2.04 -5.79
N GLY A 227 -0.49 1.11 -6.53
CA GLY A 227 0.31 1.44 -7.72
C GLY A 227 0.70 0.24 -8.56
N SER A 228 1.33 0.48 -9.71
CA SER A 228 1.83 -0.55 -10.63
C SER A 228 3.34 -0.46 -10.88
N GLY A 229 4.05 0.31 -10.05
CA GLY A 229 5.50 0.47 -10.11
C GLY A 229 6.31 -0.74 -9.66
N LEU A 230 5.66 -1.75 -9.05
CA LEU A 230 6.31 -2.98 -8.62
C LEU A 230 6.19 -4.07 -9.70
N VAL A 231 7.32 -4.30 -10.37
CA VAL A 231 7.46 -5.32 -11.41
C VAL A 231 7.08 -6.70 -10.89
N GLY A 232 6.31 -7.45 -11.68
CA GLY A 232 5.83 -8.80 -11.33
C GLY A 232 4.48 -8.82 -10.64
N TYR A 233 4.00 -7.71 -10.08
CA TYR A 233 2.73 -7.66 -9.35
C TYR A 233 1.56 -7.06 -10.12
N GLY A 234 1.82 -6.42 -11.27
CA GLY A 234 0.79 -5.68 -12.00
C GLY A 234 0.21 -4.53 -11.17
N GLU A 235 -1.10 -4.34 -11.23
CA GLU A 235 -1.78 -3.38 -10.35
C GLU A 235 -1.84 -3.95 -8.93
N LEU A 236 -1.11 -3.32 -8.02
CA LEU A 236 -0.86 -3.82 -6.67
C LEU A 236 -1.44 -2.87 -5.61
N ILE A 237 -1.98 -3.47 -4.55
CA ILE A 237 -2.33 -2.81 -3.30
C ILE A 237 -1.53 -3.48 -2.18
N ILE A 238 -0.94 -2.68 -1.27
CA ILE A 238 -0.35 -3.18 -0.03
C ILE A 238 -1.10 -2.52 1.14
N ILE A 239 -1.62 -3.33 2.06
CA ILE A 239 -2.33 -2.88 3.25
C ILE A 239 -1.47 -3.19 4.48
N LYS A 240 -1.22 -2.17 5.29
CA LYS A 240 -0.62 -2.31 6.61
C LYS A 240 -1.71 -2.56 7.65
N HIS A 241 -1.64 -3.70 8.32
CA HIS A 241 -2.58 -4.07 9.39
C HIS A 241 -2.04 -3.68 10.76
N THR A 242 -0.75 -3.91 10.97
CA THR A 242 0.01 -3.50 12.17
C THR A 242 1.43 -3.10 11.74
N ASP A 243 2.30 -2.73 12.67
CA ASP A 243 3.71 -2.51 12.32
C ASP A 243 4.40 -3.79 11.82
N GLU A 244 4.01 -4.97 12.31
CA GLU A 244 4.59 -6.24 11.89
C GLU A 244 3.95 -6.83 10.63
N TRP A 245 2.66 -6.58 10.40
CA TRP A 245 1.85 -7.32 9.44
C TRP A 245 1.41 -6.47 8.25
N LEU A 246 1.78 -6.94 7.05
CA LEU A 246 1.34 -6.39 5.78
C LEU A 246 0.62 -7.48 4.97
N SER A 247 -0.31 -7.08 4.10
CA SER A 247 -0.83 -7.93 3.04
C SER A 247 -0.71 -7.26 1.67
N ALA A 248 -0.52 -8.06 0.63
CA ALA A 248 -0.38 -7.59 -0.75
C ALA A 248 -1.40 -8.27 -1.66
N TYR A 249 -1.99 -7.50 -2.57
CA TYR A 249 -3.03 -7.91 -3.52
C TYR A 249 -2.56 -7.54 -4.91
N GLY A 250 -2.05 -8.51 -5.66
CA GLY A 250 -1.50 -8.32 -7.01
C GLY A 250 -2.46 -8.72 -8.13
N HIS A 251 -2.06 -8.41 -9.36
CA HIS A 251 -2.72 -8.77 -10.61
C HIS A 251 -4.13 -8.18 -10.80
N ASN A 252 -4.47 -7.14 -10.06
CA ASN A 252 -5.78 -6.50 -10.18
C ASN A 252 -5.97 -5.86 -11.56
N ARG A 253 -7.20 -5.76 -12.04
CA ARG A 253 -7.51 -4.92 -13.22
C ARG A 253 -7.81 -3.48 -12.85
N ARG A 254 -8.31 -3.26 -11.63
CA ARG A 254 -8.71 -1.95 -11.11
C ARG A 254 -8.52 -1.91 -9.59
N ARG A 255 -7.90 -0.83 -9.10
CA ARG A 255 -7.83 -0.52 -7.67
C ARG A 255 -9.00 0.40 -7.32
N LEU A 256 -9.61 0.20 -6.16
CA LEU A 256 -10.73 0.99 -5.64
C LEU A 256 -10.34 1.82 -4.41
N VAL A 257 -9.05 1.79 -4.05
CA VAL A 257 -8.51 2.47 -2.87
C VAL A 257 -7.20 3.17 -3.21
N GLU A 258 -6.93 4.24 -2.47
CA GLU A 258 -5.74 5.08 -2.62
C GLU A 258 -4.79 4.92 -1.42
N GLU A 259 -3.55 5.34 -1.58
CA GLU A 259 -2.58 5.39 -0.48
C GLU A 259 -3.09 6.29 0.66
N GLY A 260 -2.89 5.84 1.91
CA GLY A 260 -3.36 6.51 3.12
C GLY A 260 -4.79 6.17 3.53
N GLN A 261 -5.57 5.52 2.66
CA GLN A 261 -6.96 5.17 2.96
C GLN A 261 -7.05 4.07 4.03
N SER A 262 -7.92 4.25 5.02
CA SER A 262 -8.28 3.20 5.99
C SER A 262 -9.32 2.25 5.38
N VAL A 263 -9.15 0.95 5.61
CA VAL A 263 -10.01 -0.11 5.09
C VAL A 263 -10.38 -1.11 6.19
N ARG A 264 -11.58 -1.69 6.09
CA ARG A 264 -12.03 -2.75 6.98
C ARG A 264 -11.84 -4.13 6.37
N GLY A 265 -11.63 -5.14 7.19
CA GLY A 265 -11.63 -6.54 6.77
C GLY A 265 -12.94 -6.89 6.08
N GLY A 266 -12.84 -7.35 4.83
CA GLY A 266 -13.96 -7.72 3.98
C GLY A 266 -14.44 -6.58 3.07
N GLN A 267 -13.95 -5.36 3.26
CA GLN A 267 -14.21 -4.26 2.33
C GLN A 267 -13.58 -4.57 0.97
N GLN A 268 -14.31 -4.35 -0.11
CA GLN A 268 -13.76 -4.44 -1.45
C GLN A 268 -12.71 -3.35 -1.68
N VAL A 269 -11.52 -3.74 -2.13
CA VAL A 269 -10.38 -2.84 -2.37
C VAL A 269 -9.93 -2.84 -3.82
N ALA A 270 -10.29 -3.87 -4.58
CA ALA A 270 -9.94 -4.00 -5.99
C ALA A 270 -10.91 -4.89 -6.75
N GLU A 271 -10.69 -4.95 -8.05
CA GLU A 271 -11.26 -5.93 -8.96
C GLU A 271 -10.16 -6.83 -9.50
N MET A 272 -10.38 -8.13 -9.41
CA MET A 272 -9.47 -9.16 -9.90
C MET A 272 -9.25 -8.98 -11.40
N GLY A 273 -8.02 -9.24 -11.83
CA GLY A 273 -7.65 -9.20 -13.23
C GLY A 273 -6.52 -10.16 -13.53
N ARG A 274 -5.78 -9.81 -14.58
CA ARG A 274 -4.65 -10.57 -15.12
C ARG A 274 -3.42 -9.70 -15.36
N SER A 275 -3.32 -8.54 -14.70
CA SER A 275 -2.23 -7.59 -14.96
C SER A 275 -0.88 -8.20 -14.55
N GLY A 276 -0.03 -8.55 -15.52
CA GLY A 276 1.23 -9.25 -15.25
C GLY A 276 1.09 -10.75 -14.92
N ALA A 277 -0.10 -11.34 -15.10
CA ALA A 277 -0.36 -12.77 -14.92
C ALA A 277 -0.81 -13.45 -16.21
N SER A 278 -0.74 -14.78 -16.26
CA SER A 278 -1.15 -15.58 -17.43
C SER A 278 -2.66 -15.82 -17.52
N ARG A 279 -3.42 -15.52 -16.46
CA ARG A 279 -4.87 -15.68 -16.35
C ARG A 279 -5.45 -14.73 -15.30
N ASP A 280 -6.77 -14.65 -15.22
CA ASP A 280 -7.44 -13.94 -14.14
C ASP A 280 -7.22 -14.68 -12.81
N MET A 281 -6.51 -14.02 -11.91
CA MET A 281 -6.19 -14.53 -10.57
C MET A 281 -5.83 -13.39 -9.63
N LEU A 282 -5.97 -13.62 -8.34
CA LEU A 282 -5.38 -12.79 -7.29
C LEU A 282 -4.09 -13.44 -6.82
N HIS A 283 -2.98 -12.72 -6.91
CA HIS A 283 -1.78 -13.04 -6.13
C HIS A 283 -1.90 -12.38 -4.76
N PHE A 284 -1.87 -13.18 -3.69
CA PHE A 284 -2.03 -12.72 -2.33
C PHE A 284 -0.85 -13.10 -1.45
N GLU A 285 -0.23 -12.12 -0.82
CA GLU A 285 0.85 -12.34 0.15
C GLU A 285 0.46 -11.83 1.54
N ILE A 286 0.98 -12.52 2.55
CA ILE A 286 1.08 -12.00 3.91
C ILE A 286 2.56 -11.84 4.22
N ARG A 287 2.94 -10.70 4.77
CA ARG A 287 4.30 -10.44 5.21
C ARG A 287 4.35 -10.11 6.68
N ARG A 288 5.34 -10.69 7.36
CA ARG A 288 5.68 -10.39 8.75
C ARG A 288 7.08 -9.81 8.81
N ASN A 289 7.22 -8.59 9.35
CA ASN A 289 8.50 -7.88 9.43
C ASN A 289 9.20 -7.80 8.05
N GLY A 290 8.44 -7.43 7.02
CA GLY A 290 8.92 -7.31 5.63
C GLY A 290 9.12 -8.62 4.86
N ARG A 291 9.16 -9.78 5.53
CA ARG A 291 9.38 -11.09 4.90
C ARG A 291 8.05 -11.78 4.56
N PRO A 292 7.93 -12.41 3.39
CA PRO A 292 6.76 -13.22 3.06
C PRO A 292 6.67 -14.46 3.95
N VAL A 293 5.44 -14.80 4.35
CA VAL A 293 5.11 -15.99 5.14
C VAL A 293 3.96 -16.72 4.46
N ASP A 294 3.84 -18.03 4.68
CA ASP A 294 2.76 -18.85 4.11
C ASP A 294 1.37 -18.32 4.54
N PRO A 295 0.56 -17.76 3.61
CA PRO A 295 -0.76 -17.23 3.94
C PRO A 295 -1.72 -18.29 4.49
N LEU A 296 -1.54 -19.56 4.12
CA LEU A 296 -2.43 -20.65 4.54
C LEU A 296 -2.29 -20.99 6.04
N GLN A 297 -1.21 -20.56 6.69
CA GLN A 297 -1.05 -20.70 8.14
C GLN A 297 -1.83 -19.63 8.94
N HIS A 298 -2.25 -18.56 8.27
CA HIS A 298 -2.89 -17.41 8.90
C HIS A 298 -4.36 -17.26 8.50
N LEU A 299 -4.72 -17.70 7.30
CA LEU A 299 -6.09 -17.67 6.81
C LEU A 299 -6.95 -18.73 7.53
N PRO A 300 -8.26 -18.47 7.72
CA PRO A 300 -9.19 -19.48 8.22
C PRO A 300 -9.20 -20.71 7.31
N ARG A 301 -9.39 -21.90 7.91
CA ARG A 301 -9.57 -23.14 7.14
C ARG A 301 -10.83 -23.03 6.28
N ARG A 302 -10.74 -23.55 5.06
CA ARG A 302 -11.86 -23.70 4.13
C ARG A 302 -12.45 -25.10 4.24
#